data_AF-A0A4Q5PKP5-F1
#
_entry.id   AF-A0A4Q5PKP5-F1
#
_cell.length_a   1.000
_cell.length_b   1.000
_cell.length_c   1.000
_cell.angle_alpha   90.00
_cell.angle_beta   90.00
_cell.angle_gamma   90.00
#
_symmetry.space_group_name_H-M   'P 1'
#
loop_
_entity.id
_entity.type
_entity.pdbx_description
1 polymer ?
#
loop_
_entity_poly.entity_id
_entity_poly.type
_entity_poly.pdbx_seq_one_letter_code
_entity_poly.pdbx_strand_id
1 'polypeptide(L)'
;MSLKLVIGNKNYSSWSMRPWVALKGAGIPFEEVVIPLYTGPADKQRILDVTPSGKVPALIDGEVTVWDSLAIIEYAAERFPEAQLWPTDAGRRAHARSISAEMHSGFMPLRNECGMNLHRPVKAKALSDDARSNVAHIDEIWSSCRARYGSGGPYLFGAFSGADAMFAPVVHRFRTYAIEVSPAAWAYMDTMQADAAFRQWTEEGLAETLVIPRFEDA
;
A
#
# COMPACT_ATOMS: atom_id res chain seq x y z
N MET A 1 -16.73 11.34 -16.52
CA MET A 1 -16.00 12.18 -15.56
C MET A 1 -14.69 11.47 -15.23
N SER A 2 -13.62 12.19 -14.88
CA SER A 2 -12.37 11.56 -14.45
C SER A 2 -12.50 11.04 -13.02
N LEU A 3 -11.91 9.88 -12.73
CA LEU A 3 -11.76 9.38 -11.36
C LEU A 3 -11.00 10.40 -10.51
N LYS A 4 -11.39 10.56 -9.25
CA LYS A 4 -10.60 11.31 -8.26
C LYS A 4 -10.21 10.42 -7.10
N LEU A 5 -8.90 10.29 -6.83
CA LEU A 5 -8.40 9.59 -5.66
C LEU A 5 -7.98 10.62 -4.61
N VAL A 6 -8.73 10.67 -3.52
CA VAL A 6 -8.42 11.50 -2.36
C VAL A 6 -7.51 10.73 -1.42
N ILE A 7 -6.35 11.30 -1.11
CA ILE A 7 -5.29 10.69 -0.30
C ILE A 7 -4.85 11.60 0.85
N GLY A 8 -4.18 11.01 1.83
CA GLY A 8 -3.39 11.76 2.81
C GLY A 8 -1.96 12.02 2.33
N ASN A 9 -1.15 12.65 3.19
CA ASN A 9 0.29 12.86 2.97
C ASN A 9 1.01 11.56 2.58
N LYS A 10 1.77 11.58 1.49
CA LYS A 10 2.47 10.40 0.95
C LYS A 10 3.58 9.91 1.86
N ASN A 11 4.21 10.81 2.63
CA ASN A 11 5.23 10.48 3.61
C ASN A 11 4.70 9.53 4.70
N TYR A 12 3.42 9.65 5.07
CA TYR A 12 2.85 8.99 6.25
C TYR A 12 1.67 8.03 5.96
N SER A 13 0.94 8.25 4.86
CA SER A 13 -0.35 7.58 4.64
C SER A 13 -0.22 6.23 3.92
N SER A 14 0.16 5.20 4.67
CA SER A 14 0.27 3.83 4.14
C SER A 14 -1.03 3.27 3.56
N TRP A 15 -2.19 3.75 4.01
CA TRP A 15 -3.48 3.36 3.45
C TRP A 15 -3.72 3.98 2.07
N SER A 16 -3.31 5.23 1.89
CA SER A 16 -3.46 5.94 0.62
C SER A 16 -2.55 5.40 -0.47
N MET A 17 -1.35 4.95 -0.10
CA MET A 17 -0.39 4.36 -1.03
C MET A 17 -0.97 3.16 -1.78
N ARG A 18 -1.76 2.32 -1.10
CA ARG A 18 -2.27 1.05 -1.65
C ARG A 18 -3.09 1.24 -2.93
N PRO A 19 -4.24 1.94 -2.94
CA PRO A 19 -4.98 2.15 -4.16
C PRO A 19 -4.25 3.08 -5.13
N TRP A 20 -3.42 4.02 -4.64
CA TRP A 20 -2.65 4.89 -5.52
C TRP A 20 -1.68 4.09 -6.39
N VAL A 21 -0.90 3.19 -5.77
CA VAL A 21 0.04 2.30 -6.47
C VAL A 21 -0.72 1.30 -7.34
N ALA A 22 -1.87 0.79 -6.91
CA ALA A 22 -2.70 -0.08 -7.73
C ALA A 22 -3.17 0.61 -9.02
N LEU A 23 -3.76 1.81 -8.91
CA LEU A 23 -4.26 2.56 -10.07
C LEU A 23 -3.13 2.98 -11.00
N LYS A 24 -2.03 3.55 -10.46
CA LYS A 24 -0.88 3.96 -11.27
C LYS A 24 -0.18 2.78 -11.93
N GLY A 25 0.10 1.70 -11.18
CA GLY A 25 0.76 0.50 -11.67
C GLY A 25 -0.05 -0.23 -12.75
N ALA A 26 -1.38 -0.13 -12.68
CA ALA A 26 -2.28 -0.69 -13.68
C ALA A 26 -2.63 0.28 -14.84
N GLY A 27 -2.03 1.48 -14.86
CA GLY A 27 -2.26 2.47 -15.91
C GLY A 27 -3.64 3.13 -15.91
N ILE A 28 -4.37 3.06 -14.79
CA ILE A 28 -5.70 3.67 -14.64
C ILE A 28 -5.53 5.16 -14.32
N PRO A 29 -6.01 6.09 -15.18
CA PRO A 29 -5.85 7.52 -14.96
C PRO A 29 -6.81 8.04 -13.88
N PHE A 30 -6.31 8.89 -13.00
CA PHE A 30 -7.10 9.58 -11.98
C PHE A 30 -6.51 10.96 -11.67
N GLU A 31 -7.37 11.86 -11.19
CA GLU A 31 -7.00 13.11 -10.53
C GLU A 31 -6.64 12.82 -9.07
N GLU A 32 -5.44 13.19 -8.64
CA GLU A 32 -5.02 13.08 -7.25
C GLU A 32 -5.44 14.31 -6.45
N VAL A 33 -6.06 14.11 -5.29
CA VAL A 33 -6.39 15.17 -4.35
C VAL A 33 -5.79 14.85 -2.99
N VAL A 34 -4.88 15.69 -2.51
CA VAL A 34 -4.23 15.49 -1.20
C VAL A 34 -4.97 16.28 -0.12
N ILE A 35 -5.37 15.61 0.95
CA ILE A 35 -5.81 16.23 2.20
C ILE A 35 -4.67 16.10 3.22
N PRO A 36 -4.00 17.22 3.59
CA PRO A 36 -3.04 17.23 4.68
C PRO A 36 -3.66 16.69 5.97
N LEU A 37 -3.01 15.70 6.57
CA LEU A 37 -3.42 15.06 7.82
C LEU A 37 -2.68 15.68 9.00
N TYR A 38 -3.31 15.66 10.18
CA TYR A 38 -2.72 16.13 11.44
C TYR A 38 -2.28 17.61 11.44
N THR A 39 -2.93 18.45 10.62
CA THR A 39 -2.74 19.90 10.56
C THR A 39 -3.72 20.69 11.44
N GLY A 40 -4.74 20.06 12.01
CA GLY A 40 -5.60 20.68 13.03
C GLY A 40 -7.03 20.12 13.10
N PRO A 41 -7.91 20.74 13.90
CA PRO A 41 -9.29 20.26 14.11
C PRO A 41 -10.14 20.18 12.82
N ALA A 42 -9.81 21.00 11.81
CA ALA A 42 -10.52 21.06 10.53
C ALA A 42 -10.27 19.84 9.64
N ASP A 43 -9.22 19.06 9.87
CA ASP A 43 -8.87 17.88 9.05
C ASP A 43 -10.01 16.88 8.99
N LYS A 44 -10.63 16.63 10.15
CA LYS A 44 -11.75 15.69 10.26
C LYS A 44 -12.92 16.12 9.37
N GLN A 45 -13.25 17.41 9.36
CA GLN A 45 -14.33 17.91 8.52
C GLN A 45 -13.98 17.81 7.04
N ARG A 46 -12.76 18.21 6.64
CA ARG A 46 -12.30 18.08 5.24
C ARG A 46 -12.40 16.65 4.71
N ILE A 47 -12.12 15.66 5.54
CA ILE A 47 -12.26 14.24 5.15
C ILE A 47 -13.74 13.82 5.12
N LEU A 48 -14.55 14.25 6.09
CA LEU A 48 -15.99 13.95 6.13
C LEU A 48 -16.75 14.55 4.94
N ASP A 49 -16.31 15.69 4.42
CA ASP A 49 -16.85 16.32 3.21
C ASP A 49 -16.61 15.46 1.96
N VAL A 50 -15.66 14.52 2.01
CA VAL A 50 -15.32 13.60 0.92
C VAL A 50 -15.91 12.21 1.15
N THR A 51 -15.82 11.67 2.36
CA THR A 51 -16.18 10.28 2.66
C THR A 51 -16.84 10.15 4.04
N PRO A 52 -17.94 9.39 4.13
CA PRO A 52 -18.64 9.16 5.39
C PRO A 52 -17.80 8.40 6.42
N SER A 53 -16.73 7.72 5.98
CA SER A 53 -15.82 6.98 6.86
C SER A 53 -14.95 7.89 7.74
N GLY A 54 -14.81 9.17 7.36
CA GLY A 54 -13.87 10.09 8.02
C GLY A 54 -12.40 9.69 7.87
N LYS A 55 -12.07 8.85 6.88
CA LYS A 55 -10.71 8.37 6.60
C LYS A 55 -10.39 8.44 5.12
N VAL A 56 -9.13 8.73 4.79
CA VAL A 56 -8.57 8.53 3.44
C VAL A 56 -7.88 7.16 3.37
N PRO A 57 -7.82 6.50 2.19
CA PRO A 57 -8.20 6.99 0.87
C PRO A 57 -9.71 6.91 0.57
N ALA A 58 -10.15 7.71 -0.41
CA ALA A 58 -11.47 7.61 -1.04
C ALA A 58 -11.36 7.82 -2.55
N LEU A 59 -12.02 6.96 -3.34
CA LEU A 59 -12.13 7.08 -4.79
C LEU A 59 -13.53 7.60 -5.15
N ILE A 60 -13.58 8.66 -5.97
CA ILE A 60 -14.82 9.25 -6.47
C ILE A 60 -14.92 8.93 -7.97
N ASP A 61 -15.99 8.25 -8.37
CA ASP A 61 -16.40 8.01 -9.77
C ASP A 61 -17.84 8.50 -9.98
N GLY A 62 -17.98 9.75 -10.41
CA GLY A 62 -19.30 10.38 -10.56
C GLY A 62 -20.05 10.48 -9.22
N GLU A 63 -21.16 9.76 -9.10
CA GLU A 63 -21.98 9.71 -7.88
C GLU A 63 -21.52 8.61 -6.90
N VAL A 64 -20.58 7.75 -7.32
CA VAL A 64 -20.07 6.65 -6.49
C VAL A 64 -18.84 7.13 -5.71
N THR A 65 -18.89 7.00 -4.39
CA THR A 65 -17.74 7.20 -3.51
C THR A 65 -17.39 5.88 -2.84
N VAL A 66 -16.18 5.37 -3.13
CA VAL A 66 -15.64 4.14 -2.53
C VAL A 66 -14.57 4.51 -1.52
N TRP A 67 -14.74 4.12 -0.27
CA TRP A 67 -13.72 4.23 0.78
C TRP A 67 -13.16 2.84 1.10
N ASP A 68 -12.04 2.80 1.83
CA ASP A 68 -11.21 1.62 2.08
C ASP A 68 -10.29 1.23 0.92
N SER A 69 -9.00 1.03 1.21
CA SER A 69 -8.00 0.73 0.19
C SER A 69 -8.29 -0.54 -0.61
N LEU A 70 -8.76 -1.61 0.04
CA LEU A 70 -8.99 -2.88 -0.65
C LEU A 70 -10.28 -2.80 -1.48
N ALA A 71 -11.32 -2.15 -0.94
CA ALA A 71 -12.56 -1.94 -1.67
C ALA A 71 -12.35 -1.04 -2.91
N ILE A 72 -11.50 -0.01 -2.83
CA ILE A 72 -11.14 0.82 -3.99
C ILE A 72 -10.45 -0.03 -5.08
N ILE A 73 -9.54 -0.93 -4.70
CA ILE A 73 -8.85 -1.82 -5.66
C ILE A 73 -9.84 -2.80 -6.30
N GLU A 74 -10.78 -3.36 -5.53
CA GLU A 74 -11.82 -4.25 -6.05
C GLU A 74 -12.76 -3.51 -7.01
N TYR A 75 -13.22 -2.31 -6.64
CA TYR A 75 -14.03 -1.47 -7.52
C TYR A 75 -13.30 -1.13 -8.82
N ALA A 76 -12.01 -0.77 -8.74
CA ALA A 76 -11.20 -0.50 -9.92
C ALA A 76 -11.05 -1.76 -10.80
N ALA A 77 -10.92 -2.95 -10.21
CA ALA A 77 -10.84 -4.20 -10.96
C ALA A 77 -12.15 -4.54 -11.69
N GLU A 78 -13.30 -4.22 -11.10
CA GLU A 78 -14.61 -4.36 -11.76
C GLU A 78 -14.82 -3.31 -12.85
N ARG A 79 -14.38 -2.07 -12.60
CA ARG A 79 -14.57 -0.92 -13.49
C ARG A 79 -13.64 -0.94 -14.71
N PHE A 80 -12.45 -1.52 -14.56
CA PHE A 80 -11.40 -1.62 -15.58
C PHE A 80 -10.87 -3.07 -15.65
N PRO A 81 -11.69 -4.04 -16.10
CA PRO A 81 -11.30 -5.45 -16.14
C PRO A 81 -10.06 -5.70 -17.02
N GLU A 82 -9.83 -4.87 -18.03
CA GLU A 82 -8.65 -4.89 -18.91
C GLU A 82 -7.35 -4.56 -18.18
N ALA A 83 -7.42 -3.87 -17.05
CA ALA A 83 -6.26 -3.53 -16.23
C ALA A 83 -5.72 -4.73 -15.43
N GLN A 84 -6.51 -5.83 -15.35
CA GLN A 84 -6.11 -7.11 -14.75
C GLN A 84 -5.48 -6.97 -13.35
N LEU A 85 -6.05 -6.11 -12.51
CA LEU A 85 -5.61 -5.90 -11.12
C LEU A 85 -5.61 -7.18 -10.28
N TRP A 86 -6.31 -8.23 -10.70
CA TRP A 86 -6.24 -9.54 -10.10
C TRP A 86 -5.94 -10.62 -11.13
N PRO A 87 -5.31 -11.74 -10.73
CA PRO A 87 -5.13 -12.89 -11.60
C PRO A 87 -6.45 -13.36 -12.26
N THR A 88 -6.37 -13.79 -13.51
CA THR A 88 -7.53 -14.30 -14.26
C THR A 88 -7.96 -15.69 -13.81
N ASP A 89 -7.00 -16.55 -13.45
CA ASP A 89 -7.28 -17.85 -12.83
C ASP A 89 -7.99 -17.69 -11.49
N ALA A 90 -9.07 -18.45 -11.29
CA ALA A 90 -9.91 -18.32 -10.11
C ALA A 90 -9.18 -18.67 -8.81
N GLY A 91 -8.34 -19.72 -8.83
CA GLY A 91 -7.57 -20.15 -7.66
C GLY A 91 -6.49 -19.15 -7.27
N ARG A 92 -5.74 -18.64 -8.26
CA ARG A 92 -4.74 -17.58 -8.05
C ARG A 92 -5.38 -16.29 -7.56
N ARG A 93 -6.52 -15.90 -8.11
CA ARG A 93 -7.28 -14.72 -7.66
C ARG A 93 -7.76 -14.85 -6.23
N ALA A 94 -8.31 -16.01 -5.87
CA ALA A 94 -8.72 -16.28 -4.50
C ALA A 94 -7.53 -16.11 -3.53
N HIS A 95 -6.37 -16.69 -3.87
CA HIS A 95 -5.16 -16.55 -3.05
C HIS A 95 -4.68 -15.09 -2.95
N ALA A 96 -4.63 -14.36 -4.07
CA ALA A 96 -4.25 -12.94 -4.09
C ALA A 96 -5.17 -12.09 -3.20
N ARG A 97 -6.47 -12.34 -3.24
CA ARG A 97 -7.45 -11.67 -2.39
C ARG A 97 -7.32 -12.07 -0.92
N SER A 98 -7.05 -13.34 -0.60
CA SER A 98 -6.84 -13.80 0.77
C SER A 98 -5.69 -13.08 1.45
N ILE A 99 -4.50 -13.02 0.82
CA ILE A 99 -3.34 -12.35 1.43
C ILE A 99 -3.52 -10.83 1.48
N SER A 100 -4.26 -10.26 0.53
CA SER A 100 -4.63 -8.84 0.54
C SER A 100 -5.56 -8.50 1.70
N ALA A 101 -6.56 -9.36 1.95
CA ALA A 101 -7.47 -9.24 3.09
C ALA A 101 -6.74 -9.43 4.43
N GLU A 102 -5.82 -10.39 4.50
CA GLU A 102 -4.97 -10.59 5.68
C GLU A 102 -4.09 -9.37 5.95
N MET A 103 -3.50 -8.76 4.92
CA MET A 103 -2.78 -7.50 5.06
C MET A 103 -3.69 -6.33 5.45
N HIS A 104 -4.93 -6.32 4.99
CA HIS A 104 -5.91 -5.30 5.33
C HIS A 104 -6.28 -5.36 6.82
N SER A 105 -6.64 -6.53 7.35
CA SER A 105 -7.12 -6.68 8.73
C SER A 105 -6.07 -7.11 9.76
N GLY A 106 -4.87 -7.49 9.32
CA GLY A 106 -3.85 -8.12 10.17
C GLY A 106 -2.57 -7.30 10.36
N PHE A 107 -1.56 -8.00 10.88
CA PHE A 107 -0.20 -7.52 11.12
C PHE A 107 -0.07 -6.30 12.05
N MET A 108 -0.98 -6.18 13.02
CA MET A 108 -1.07 -5.01 13.90
C MET A 108 0.21 -4.74 14.71
N PRO A 109 0.87 -5.74 15.34
CA PRO A 109 2.15 -5.54 16.02
C PRO A 109 3.20 -4.84 15.14
N LEU A 110 3.47 -5.39 13.95
CA LEU A 110 4.39 -4.79 12.99
C LEU A 110 3.94 -3.39 12.57
N ARG A 111 2.66 -3.20 12.25
CA ARG A 111 2.15 -1.91 11.77
C ARG A 111 2.18 -0.81 12.83
N ASN A 112 2.08 -1.18 14.10
CA ASN A 112 2.18 -0.25 15.23
C ASN A 112 3.64 0.10 15.55
N GLU A 113 4.54 -0.87 15.47
CA GLU A 113 5.96 -0.68 15.78
C GLU A 113 6.76 -0.06 14.62
N CYS A 114 6.35 -0.34 13.39
CA CYS A 114 6.94 0.12 12.14
C CYS A 114 5.91 0.92 11.32
N GLY A 115 5.73 2.19 11.70
CA GLY A 115 4.87 3.12 10.97
C GLY A 115 5.41 3.44 9.57
N MET A 116 4.65 4.22 8.79
CA MET A 116 5.17 4.79 7.55
C MET A 116 5.67 6.20 7.83
N ASN A 117 6.96 6.42 7.60
CA ASN A 117 7.63 7.72 7.55
C ASN A 117 8.80 7.54 6.57
N LEU A 118 8.70 8.14 5.39
CA LEU A 118 9.73 8.08 4.35
C LEU A 118 10.93 8.97 4.67
N HIS A 119 10.75 10.05 5.44
CA HIS A 119 11.84 10.91 5.91
C HIS A 119 12.71 10.23 6.97
N ARG A 120 12.17 9.22 7.67
CA ARG A 120 12.93 8.46 8.67
C ARG A 120 14.18 7.85 8.01
N PRO A 121 15.38 8.02 8.60
CA PRO A 121 16.59 7.37 8.10
C PRO A 121 16.46 5.85 8.17
N VAL A 122 17.11 5.16 7.23
CA VAL A 122 17.17 3.69 7.26
C VAL A 122 17.96 3.25 8.48
N LYS A 123 17.29 2.61 9.44
CA LYS A 123 17.89 2.17 10.70
C LYS A 123 17.07 1.07 11.36
N ALA A 124 17.76 0.03 11.82
CA ALA A 124 17.18 -1.06 12.60
C ALA A 124 16.50 -0.59 13.89
N LYS A 125 15.44 -1.30 14.27
CA LYS A 125 14.70 -1.11 15.52
C LYS A 125 14.52 -2.47 16.18
N ALA A 126 14.65 -2.53 17.50
CA ALA A 126 14.29 -3.73 18.25
C ALA A 126 12.77 -3.94 18.18
N LEU A 127 12.36 -5.10 17.68
CA LEU A 127 10.96 -5.48 17.57
C LEU A 127 10.50 -6.32 18.76
N SER A 128 9.19 -6.35 19.03
CA SER A 128 8.59 -7.39 19.86
C SER A 128 8.65 -8.77 19.19
N ASP A 129 8.40 -9.84 19.96
CA ASP A 129 8.24 -11.18 19.39
C ASP A 129 7.04 -11.26 18.44
N ASP A 130 5.96 -10.56 18.75
CA ASP A 130 4.77 -10.51 17.90
C ASP A 130 5.05 -9.81 16.57
N ALA A 131 5.79 -8.70 16.57
CA ALA A 131 6.23 -8.03 15.35
C ALA A 131 7.23 -8.88 14.55
N ARG A 132 8.15 -9.60 15.19
CA ARG A 132 9.01 -10.58 14.51
C ARG A 132 8.20 -11.71 13.85
N SER A 133 7.18 -12.22 14.54
CA SER A 133 6.27 -13.24 14.00
C SER A 133 5.51 -12.71 12.77
N ASN A 134 5.07 -11.45 12.81
CA ASN A 134 4.46 -10.79 11.65
C ASN A 134 5.43 -10.67 10.47
N VAL A 135 6.69 -10.30 10.72
CA VAL A 135 7.74 -10.23 9.67
C VAL A 135 7.94 -11.61 9.03
N ALA A 136 8.11 -12.65 9.84
CA ALA A 136 8.33 -14.01 9.35
C ALA A 136 7.16 -14.51 8.49
N HIS A 137 5.92 -14.21 8.90
CA HIS A 137 4.73 -14.59 8.13
C HIS A 137 4.61 -13.84 6.80
N ILE A 138 4.93 -12.55 6.78
CA ILE A 138 4.95 -11.76 5.52
C ILE A 138 6.02 -12.28 4.57
N ASP A 139 7.21 -12.61 5.09
CA ASP A 139 8.28 -13.22 4.30
C ASP A 139 7.82 -14.55 3.67
N GLU A 140 7.20 -15.42 4.45
CA GLU A 140 6.62 -16.68 3.96
C GLU A 140 5.55 -16.44 2.90
N ILE A 141 4.64 -15.47 3.10
CA ILE A 141 3.64 -15.11 2.09
C ILE A 141 4.33 -14.71 0.78
N TRP A 142 5.31 -13.81 0.83
CA TRP A 142 5.97 -13.32 -0.38
C TRP A 142 6.78 -14.42 -1.06
N SER A 143 7.63 -15.12 -0.32
CA SER A 143 8.48 -16.17 -0.85
C SER A 143 7.67 -17.34 -1.42
N SER A 144 6.61 -17.79 -0.75
CA SER A 144 5.74 -18.87 -1.23
C SER A 144 4.92 -18.46 -2.47
N CYS A 145 4.41 -17.23 -2.52
CA CYS A 145 3.73 -16.71 -3.72
C CYS A 145 4.69 -16.66 -4.91
N ARG A 146 5.91 -16.12 -4.69
CA ARG A 146 6.96 -16.06 -5.72
C ARG A 146 7.38 -17.44 -6.20
N ALA A 147 7.56 -18.41 -5.30
CA ALA A 147 7.89 -19.79 -5.65
C ALA A 147 6.77 -20.46 -6.49
N ARG A 148 5.51 -20.19 -6.14
CA ARG A 148 4.36 -20.82 -6.79
C ARG A 148 3.93 -20.16 -8.10
N TYR A 149 4.06 -18.84 -8.22
CA TYR A 149 3.48 -18.05 -9.31
C TYR A 149 4.46 -17.13 -10.04
N GLY A 150 5.68 -16.95 -9.52
CA GLY A 150 6.69 -16.01 -10.04
C GLY A 150 7.28 -16.37 -11.41
N SER A 151 6.94 -17.52 -11.99
CA SER A 151 7.32 -17.86 -13.37
C SER A 151 6.73 -16.90 -14.41
N GLY A 152 5.61 -16.23 -14.09
CA GLY A 152 4.95 -15.27 -14.97
C GLY A 152 5.49 -13.83 -14.90
N GLY A 153 6.54 -13.57 -14.11
CA GLY A 153 7.12 -12.24 -13.95
C GLY A 153 7.60 -11.95 -12.51
N PRO A 154 8.10 -10.74 -12.22
CA PRO A 154 8.83 -10.45 -10.99
C PRO A 154 7.94 -10.13 -9.77
N TYR A 155 6.62 -10.06 -9.95
CA TYR A 155 5.65 -9.76 -8.88
C TYR A 155 5.14 -11.02 -8.16
N LEU A 156 4.33 -10.86 -7.10
CA LEU A 156 3.83 -11.96 -6.26
C LEU A 156 3.09 -13.03 -7.07
N PHE A 157 2.30 -12.62 -8.07
CA PHE A 157 1.52 -13.50 -8.94
C PHE A 157 2.01 -13.50 -10.40
N GLY A 158 3.29 -13.15 -10.60
CA GLY A 158 3.92 -13.03 -11.92
C GLY A 158 3.82 -11.60 -12.46
N ALA A 159 2.62 -11.18 -12.87
CA ALA A 159 2.33 -9.80 -13.24
C ALA A 159 1.97 -8.95 -12.00
N PHE A 160 2.12 -7.63 -12.11
CA PHE A 160 1.70 -6.69 -11.07
C PHE A 160 0.20 -6.85 -10.78
N SER A 161 -0.17 -6.82 -9.51
CA SER A 161 -1.55 -7.02 -9.06
C SER A 161 -1.88 -6.16 -7.85
N GLY A 162 -3.17 -6.15 -7.48
CA GLY A 162 -3.67 -5.54 -6.26
C GLY A 162 -3.01 -6.11 -5.00
N ALA A 163 -2.51 -7.35 -5.03
CA ALA A 163 -1.76 -7.93 -3.91
C ALA A 163 -0.43 -7.20 -3.71
N ASP A 164 0.29 -6.92 -4.79
CA ASP A 164 1.55 -6.17 -4.74
C ASP A 164 1.31 -4.75 -4.20
N ALA A 165 0.25 -4.09 -4.68
CA ALA A 165 -0.17 -2.77 -4.19
C ALA A 165 -0.55 -2.78 -2.70
N MET A 166 -1.21 -3.85 -2.23
CA MET A 166 -1.52 -4.02 -0.81
C MET A 166 -0.26 -4.24 0.04
N PHE A 167 0.78 -4.87 -0.48
CA PHE A 167 2.03 -5.04 0.26
C PHE A 167 3.04 -3.90 0.06
N ALA A 168 2.81 -2.97 -0.88
CA ALA A 168 3.73 -1.86 -1.17
C ALA A 168 4.16 -1.05 0.09
N PRO A 169 3.26 -0.66 1.02
CA PRO A 169 3.70 0.05 2.23
C PRO A 169 4.56 -0.80 3.16
N VAL A 170 4.43 -2.14 3.12
CA VAL A 170 5.26 -3.05 3.92
C VAL A 170 6.67 -3.11 3.36
N VAL A 171 6.86 -3.03 2.04
CA VAL A 171 8.19 -2.90 1.43
C VAL A 171 8.92 -1.66 1.98
N HIS A 172 8.22 -0.52 2.10
CA HIS A 172 8.79 0.64 2.78
C HIS A 172 9.13 0.37 4.25
N ARG A 173 8.23 -0.26 5.02
CA ARG A 173 8.51 -0.62 6.42
C ARG A 173 9.77 -1.47 6.53
N PHE A 174 9.88 -2.54 5.75
CA PHE A 174 11.00 -3.45 5.84
C PHE A 174 12.31 -2.76 5.48
N ARG A 175 12.31 -1.92 4.44
CA ARG A 175 13.48 -1.10 4.10
C ARG A 175 13.82 -0.09 5.19
N THR A 176 12.89 0.78 5.57
CA THR A 176 13.15 1.90 6.49
C THR A 176 13.59 1.41 7.86
N TYR A 177 13.00 0.32 8.36
CA TYR A 177 13.36 -0.28 9.64
C TYR A 177 14.48 -1.34 9.53
N ALA A 178 15.14 -1.45 8.38
CA ALA A 178 16.23 -2.40 8.12
C ALA A 178 15.90 -3.83 8.59
N ILE A 179 14.69 -4.30 8.26
CA ILE A 179 14.21 -5.62 8.61
C ILE A 179 14.94 -6.66 7.75
N GLU A 180 15.53 -7.64 8.42
CA GLU A 180 16.15 -8.79 7.76
C GLU A 180 15.07 -9.74 7.25
N VAL A 181 15.20 -10.15 6.00
CA VAL A 181 14.27 -11.05 5.30
C VAL A 181 15.05 -12.06 4.45
N SER A 182 14.37 -13.10 4.00
CA SER A 182 14.90 -14.12 3.11
C SER A 182 15.35 -13.52 1.77
N PRO A 183 16.27 -14.18 1.04
CA PRO A 183 16.68 -13.73 -0.29
C PRO A 183 15.51 -13.59 -1.28
N ALA A 184 14.49 -14.44 -1.16
CA ALA A 184 13.31 -14.41 -2.03
C ALA A 184 12.43 -13.18 -1.75
N ALA A 185 12.17 -12.88 -0.47
CA ALA A 185 11.46 -11.69 -0.06
C ALA A 185 12.23 -10.41 -0.44
N TRP A 186 13.56 -10.42 -0.26
CA TRP A 186 14.41 -9.30 -0.67
C TRP A 186 14.34 -9.02 -2.18
N ALA A 187 14.41 -10.06 -3.01
CA ALA A 187 14.27 -9.92 -4.47
C ALA A 187 12.90 -9.36 -4.90
N TYR A 188 11.84 -9.69 -4.16
CA TYR A 188 10.53 -9.09 -4.38
C TYR A 188 10.49 -7.61 -3.94
N MET A 189 11.10 -7.27 -2.81
CA MET A 189 11.24 -5.87 -2.39
C MET A 189 12.00 -5.03 -3.43
N ASP A 190 13.06 -5.58 -4.03
CA ASP A 190 13.79 -4.93 -5.13
C ASP A 190 12.91 -4.70 -6.36
N THR A 191 12.09 -5.69 -6.72
CA THR A 191 11.11 -5.54 -7.80
C THR A 191 10.16 -4.38 -7.52
N MET A 192 9.58 -4.33 -6.33
CA MET A 192 8.65 -3.25 -5.95
C MET A 192 9.32 -1.89 -5.92
N GLN A 193 10.56 -1.79 -5.44
CA GLN A 193 11.30 -0.52 -5.41
C GLN A 193 11.69 -0.02 -6.81
N ALA A 194 11.78 -0.91 -7.81
CA ALA A 194 12.03 -0.54 -9.19
C ALA A 194 10.75 -0.10 -9.94
N ASP A 195 9.57 -0.48 -9.43
CA ASP A 195 8.29 -0.13 -10.04
C ASP A 195 8.10 1.39 -10.15
N ALA A 196 7.55 1.85 -11.27
CA ALA A 196 7.42 3.27 -11.57
C ALA A 196 6.45 3.98 -10.62
N ALA A 197 5.32 3.34 -10.26
CA ALA A 197 4.38 3.92 -9.31
C ALA A 197 5.00 3.98 -7.91
N PHE A 198 5.65 2.89 -7.47
CA PHE A 198 6.32 2.88 -6.17
C PHE A 198 7.37 3.99 -6.05
N ARG A 199 8.22 4.17 -7.06
CA ARG A 199 9.24 5.23 -7.10
C ARG A 199 8.60 6.61 -7.07
N GLN A 200 7.58 6.85 -7.89
CA GLN A 200 6.89 8.13 -7.92
C GLN A 200 6.27 8.46 -6.56
N TRP A 201 5.58 7.51 -5.91
CA TRP A 201 5.05 7.72 -4.55
C TRP A 201 6.17 8.10 -3.56
N THR A 202 7.30 7.40 -3.65
CA THR A 202 8.45 7.61 -2.77
C THR A 202 9.05 9.00 -2.95
N GLU A 203 9.30 9.40 -4.20
CA GLU A 203 9.88 10.70 -4.56
C GLU A 203 8.97 11.84 -4.13
N GLU A 204 7.67 11.75 -4.43
CA GLU A 204 6.68 12.76 -4.04
C GLU A 204 6.53 12.85 -2.52
N GLY A 205 6.54 11.72 -1.80
CA GLY A 205 6.47 11.70 -0.34
C GLY A 205 7.73 12.25 0.33
N LEU A 206 8.91 12.00 -0.22
CA LEU A 206 10.15 12.61 0.26
C LEU A 206 10.20 14.12 0.03
N ALA A 207 9.56 14.62 -1.03
CA ALA A 207 9.47 16.04 -1.34
C ALA A 207 8.45 16.81 -0.46
N GLU A 208 7.57 16.11 0.28
CA GLU A 208 6.66 16.76 1.22
C GLU A 208 7.44 17.48 2.33
N THR A 209 7.04 18.69 2.69
CA THR A 209 7.67 19.50 3.74
C THR A 209 6.88 19.51 5.05
N LEU A 210 5.65 19.00 5.04
CA LEU A 210 4.84 18.88 6.24
C LEU A 210 5.42 17.79 7.14
N VAL A 211 5.78 18.17 8.36
CA VAL A 211 6.26 17.25 9.39
C VAL A 211 5.14 17.01 10.41
N ILE A 212 4.88 15.75 10.73
CA ILE A 212 3.91 15.35 11.76
C ILE A 212 4.70 14.84 12.99
N PRO A 213 4.86 15.66 14.06
CA PRO A 213 5.80 15.37 15.15
C PRO A 213 5.64 13.99 15.79
N ARG A 214 4.41 13.49 15.90
CA ARG A 214 4.11 12.16 16.48
C ARG A 214 4.78 11.00 15.73
N PHE A 215 5.18 11.19 14.47
CA PHE A 215 5.77 10.14 13.63
C PHE A 215 7.29 10.29 13.43
N GLU A 216 7.90 11.33 13.98
CA GLU A 216 9.35 11.57 13.83
C GLU A 216 10.20 10.85 14.88
N ASP A 217 9.65 10.59 16.07
CA ASP A 217 10.36 9.96 17.19
C ASP A 217 10.19 8.42 17.25
N ALA A 218 9.67 7.79 16.18
CA ALA A 218 9.20 6.39 16.16
C ALA A 218 10.19 5.33 15.63
#